data_AF-L1PSP4-F1
#
_entry.id   AF-L1PSP4-F1
#
_cell.length_a   1.000
_cell.length_b   1.000
_cell.length_c   1.000
_cell.angle_alpha   90.00
_cell.angle_beta   90.00
_cell.angle_gamma   90.00
#
_symmetry.space_group_name_H-M   'P 1'
#
loop_
_entity.id
_entity.type
_entity.pdbx_description
1 polymer ?
#
loop_
_entity_poly.entity_id
_entity_poly.type
_entity_poly.pdbx_seq_one_letter_code
_entity_poly.pdbx_strand_id
1 'polypeptide(L)'
;MIEQPEVKIKQAREVKRVSQDFVAAQLGISTRAYSKIESGETQLTITRLNEICAILQVDPMKVLGFDDKKVFNINNNSSGTCNGEYHLNQIPEKLIAQYEETIASLKEQIVMLKEMLNK
;
A
#
# COMPACT_ATOMS: atom_id res chain seq x y z
N MET A 1 -11.70 7.34 5.49
CA MET A 1 -11.53 8.43 4.51
C MET A 1 -11.09 7.81 3.21
N ILE A 2 -11.71 8.14 2.07
CA ILE A 2 -11.25 7.65 0.75
C ILE A 2 -9.91 8.33 0.48
N GLU A 3 -8.83 7.56 0.41
CA GLU A 3 -7.52 8.09 0.02
C GLU A 3 -7.60 8.50 -1.45
N GLN A 4 -7.11 9.70 -1.77
CA GLN A 4 -7.12 10.34 -3.10
C GLN A 4 -7.03 9.31 -4.26
N PRO A 5 -8.17 8.90 -4.85
CA PRO A 5 -8.20 7.80 -5.81
C PRO A 5 -7.44 8.13 -7.09
N GLU A 6 -7.32 9.42 -7.41
CA GLU A 6 -6.59 9.95 -8.56
C GLU A 6 -5.09 9.63 -8.48
N VAL A 7 -4.51 9.78 -7.29
CA VAL A 7 -3.10 9.45 -7.04
C VAL A 7 -2.85 7.95 -7.16
N LYS A 8 -3.79 7.12 -6.68
CA LYS A 8 -3.68 5.66 -6.80
C LYS A 8 -3.86 5.17 -8.22
N ILE A 9 -4.72 5.80 -9.02
CA ILE A 9 -4.83 5.54 -10.47
C ILE A 9 -3.48 5.80 -11.14
N LYS A 10 -2.86 6.95 -10.84
CA LYS A 10 -1.54 7.29 -11.39
C LYS A 10 -0.48 6.26 -11.02
N GLN A 11 -0.41 5.87 -9.75
CA GLN A 11 0.52 4.83 -9.28
C GLN A 11 0.28 3.49 -9.97
N ALA A 12 -0.98 3.05 -10.09
CA ALA A 12 -1.35 1.82 -10.79
C ALA A 12 -0.92 1.84 -12.26
N ARG A 13 -1.11 2.97 -12.94
CA ARG A 13 -0.67 3.16 -14.33
C ARG A 13 0.86 3.07 -14.45
N GLU A 14 1.60 3.73 -13.57
CA GLU A 14 3.07 3.74 -13.58
C GLU A 14 3.67 2.36 -13.30
N VAL A 15 3.12 1.61 -12.34
CA VAL A 15 3.51 0.22 -12.05
C VAL A 15 3.36 -0.67 -13.28
N LYS A 16 2.27 -0.48 -14.05
CA LYS A 16 2.02 -1.21 -15.29
C LYS A 16 2.76 -0.67 -16.50
N ARG A 17 3.51 0.43 -16.35
CA ARG A 17 4.27 1.11 -17.41
C ARG A 17 3.38 1.50 -18.61
N VAL A 18 2.14 1.87 -18.32
CA VAL A 18 1.18 2.33 -19.35
C VAL A 18 1.29 3.85 -19.47
N SER A 19 1.30 4.38 -20.70
CA SER A 19 1.34 5.83 -20.93
C SER A 19 -0.03 6.48 -20.68
N GLN A 20 -0.04 7.77 -20.36
CA GLN A 20 -1.28 8.54 -20.27
C GLN A 20 -2.01 8.56 -21.61
N ASP A 21 -1.28 8.66 -22.74
CA ASP A 21 -1.84 8.62 -24.09
C ASP A 21 -2.62 7.34 -24.36
N PHE A 22 -2.10 6.19 -23.92
CA PHE A 22 -2.76 4.90 -24.12
C PHE A 22 -4.08 4.84 -23.36
N VAL A 23 -4.10 5.20 -22.08
CA VAL A 23 -5.34 5.16 -21.27
C VAL A 23 -6.35 6.18 -21.80
N ALA A 24 -5.89 7.37 -22.18
CA ALA A 24 -6.73 8.40 -22.77
C ALA A 24 -7.38 7.92 -24.07
N ALA A 25 -6.61 7.27 -24.95
CA ALA A 25 -7.12 6.69 -26.20
C ALA A 25 -8.20 5.63 -25.93
N GLN A 26 -7.99 4.75 -24.94
CA GLN A 26 -8.98 3.73 -24.58
C GLN A 26 -10.25 4.31 -23.96
N LEU A 27 -10.16 5.45 -23.27
CA LEU A 27 -11.30 6.17 -22.72
C LEU A 27 -12.02 7.08 -23.73
N GLY A 28 -11.45 7.27 -24.92
CA GLY A 28 -11.95 8.20 -25.93
C GLY A 28 -11.82 9.68 -25.51
N ILE A 29 -10.81 10.02 -24.70
CA ILE A 29 -10.55 11.39 -24.23
C ILE A 29 -9.16 11.86 -24.65
N SER A 30 -8.90 13.17 -24.54
CA SER A 30 -7.55 13.70 -24.77
C SER A 30 -6.61 13.34 -23.62
N THR A 31 -5.31 13.18 -23.91
CA THR A 31 -4.27 12.96 -22.89
C THR A 31 -4.30 14.03 -21.80
N ARG A 32 -4.56 15.29 -22.18
CA ARG A 32 -4.69 16.40 -21.23
C ARG A 32 -5.87 16.22 -20.30
N ALA A 33 -7.01 15.73 -20.80
CA ALA A 33 -8.17 15.42 -19.95
C ALA A 33 -7.84 14.29 -18.97
N TYR A 34 -7.17 13.23 -19.43
CA TYR A 34 -6.72 12.15 -18.54
C TYR A 34 -5.71 12.63 -17.49
N SER A 35 -4.75 13.48 -17.86
CA SER A 35 -3.81 14.07 -16.91
C SER A 35 -4.51 14.89 -15.81
N LYS A 36 -5.62 15.57 -16.13
CA LYS A 36 -6.43 16.29 -15.14
C LYS A 36 -7.20 15.37 -14.20
N ILE A 37 -7.52 14.15 -14.65
CA ILE A 37 -8.09 13.12 -13.79
C ILE A 37 -7.01 12.67 -12.79
N GLU A 38 -5.78 12.37 -13.25
CA GLU A 38 -4.69 11.94 -12.36
C GLU A 38 -4.22 13.04 -11.40
N SER A 39 -4.38 14.33 -11.73
CA SER A 39 -4.04 15.45 -10.85
C SER A 39 -5.16 15.84 -9.87
N GLY A 40 -6.36 15.27 -10.00
CA GLY A 40 -7.53 15.64 -9.19
C GLY A 40 -8.18 16.98 -9.56
N GLU A 41 -7.77 17.60 -10.66
CA GLU A 41 -8.42 18.81 -11.19
C GLU A 41 -9.83 18.52 -11.73
N THR A 42 -10.06 17.29 -12.21
CA THR A 42 -11.37 16.84 -12.68
C THR A 42 -11.98 15.87 -11.68
N GLN A 43 -13.24 16.10 -11.31
CA GLN A 43 -13.95 15.22 -10.41
C GLN A 43 -14.08 13.81 -11.00
N LEU A 44 -13.54 12.82 -10.29
CA LEU A 44 -13.62 11.42 -10.69
C LEU A 44 -14.98 10.83 -10.32
N THR A 45 -15.75 10.42 -11.33
CA THR A 45 -17.01 9.70 -11.13
C THR A 45 -16.76 8.20 -10.95
N ILE A 46 -17.68 7.49 -10.30
CA ILE A 46 -17.59 6.04 -10.10
C ILE A 46 -17.51 5.31 -11.44
N THR A 47 -18.29 5.73 -12.44
CA THR A 47 -18.25 5.16 -13.78
C THR A 47 -16.86 5.29 -14.41
N ARG A 48 -16.25 6.47 -14.31
CA ARG A 48 -14.90 6.70 -14.87
C ARG A 48 -13.83 5.93 -14.12
N LEU A 49 -13.93 5.85 -12.79
CA LEU A 49 -13.06 5.00 -11.98
C LEU A 49 -13.11 3.54 -12.48
N ASN A 50 -14.30 2.98 -12.68
CA ASN A 50 -14.47 1.60 -13.14
C ASN A 50 -13.88 1.38 -14.54
N GLU A 51 -14.11 2.29 -15.47
CA GLU A 51 -13.52 2.22 -16.83
C GLU A 51 -11.99 2.24 -16.79
N ILE A 52 -11.41 3.18 -16.03
CA ILE A 52 -9.95 3.27 -15.85
C ILE A 52 -9.40 2.01 -15.22
N CYS A 53 -10.06 1.50 -14.18
CA CYS A 53 -9.69 0.27 -13.49
C CYS A 53 -9.75 -0.94 -14.41
N ALA A 54 -10.74 -1.01 -15.31
CA ALA A 54 -10.84 -2.07 -16.31
C ALA A 54 -9.67 -2.02 -17.32
N ILE A 55 -9.33 -0.84 -17.83
CA ILE A 55 -8.18 -0.63 -18.74
C ILE A 55 -6.87 -1.01 -18.05
N LEU A 56 -6.70 -0.54 -16.81
CA LEU A 56 -5.51 -0.84 -16.01
C LEU A 56 -5.55 -2.24 -15.42
N GLN A 57 -6.63 -3.02 -15.56
CA GLN A 57 -6.81 -4.33 -14.92
C GLN A 57 -6.43 -4.30 -13.43
N VAL A 58 -7.03 -3.36 -12.69
CA VAL A 58 -6.90 -3.21 -11.23
C VAL A 58 -8.30 -3.19 -10.63
N ASP A 59 -8.42 -3.69 -9.41
CA ASP A 59 -9.68 -3.64 -8.66
C ASP A 59 -9.97 -2.19 -8.18
N PRO A 60 -11.12 -1.59 -8.52
CA PRO A 60 -11.54 -0.28 -8.02
C PRO A 60 -11.49 -0.17 -6.48
N MET A 61 -11.75 -1.27 -5.78
CA MET A 61 -11.76 -1.33 -4.31
C MET A 61 -10.36 -1.04 -3.75
N LYS A 62 -9.31 -1.57 -4.40
CA LYS A 62 -7.91 -1.29 -4.05
C LYS A 62 -7.53 0.16 -4.32
N VAL A 63 -8.02 0.74 -5.41
CA VAL A 63 -7.82 2.15 -5.78
C VAL A 63 -8.50 3.09 -4.78
N LEU A 64 -9.62 2.67 -4.19
CA LEU A 64 -10.30 3.42 -3.12
C LEU A 64 -9.67 3.21 -1.73
N GLY A 65 -8.65 2.34 -1.62
CA GLY A 65 -7.96 2.07 -0.36
C GLY A 65 -8.67 1.10 0.58
N PHE A 66 -9.60 0.31 0.06
CA PHE A 66 -10.12 -0.84 0.78
C PHE A 66 -9.08 -1.96 0.74
N ASP A 67 -8.52 -2.22 1.92
CA ASP A 67 -7.62 -3.34 2.17
C ASP A 67 -8.37 -4.30 3.09
N ASP A 68 -8.64 -5.52 2.62
CA ASP A 68 -9.42 -6.51 3.37
C ASP A 68 -8.84 -6.73 4.78
N LYS A 69 -7.51 -6.60 4.93
CA LYS A 69 -6.80 -6.73 6.21
C LYS A 69 -7.14 -5.63 7.22
N LYS A 70 -7.56 -4.44 6.78
CA LYS A 70 -7.95 -3.32 7.65
C LYS A 70 -9.38 -3.47 8.18
N VAL A 71 -10.25 -4.17 7.46
CA VAL A 71 -11.66 -4.36 7.85
C VAL A 71 -11.79 -5.32 9.03
N PHE A 72 -10.94 -6.34 9.13
CA PHE A 72 -10.99 -7.33 10.21
C PHE A 72 -10.38 -6.86 11.55
N ASN A 73 -9.76 -5.68 11.61
CA ASN A 73 -9.12 -5.17 12.83
C ASN A 73 -10.05 -4.26 13.68
N ILE A 74 -11.33 -4.14 13.32
CA ILE A 74 -12.30 -3.21 13.96
C ILE A 74 -12.96 -3.81 15.22
N ASN A 75 -12.76 -5.10 15.52
CA ASN A 75 -13.56 -5.79 16.54
C ASN A 75 -12.93 -5.98 17.93
N ASN A 76 -11.84 -5.29 18.30
CA ASN A 76 -11.18 -5.56 19.59
C ASN A 76 -10.77 -4.36 20.46
N ASN A 77 -11.33 -3.16 20.28
CA ASN A 77 -11.36 -2.25 21.43
C ASN A 77 -12.47 -1.21 21.35
N SER A 78 -13.34 -1.29 22.35
CA SER A 78 -14.34 -0.29 22.68
C SER A 78 -13.68 1.05 23.01
N SER A 79 -14.46 2.12 22.78
CA SER A 79 -14.22 3.52 23.16
C SER A 79 -13.60 4.39 22.07
N GLY A 80 -14.48 5.16 21.43
CA GLY A 80 -14.14 6.08 20.37
C GLY A 80 -13.28 7.25 20.86
N THR A 81 -12.20 7.51 20.14
CA THR A 81 -11.71 8.84 19.80
C THR A 81 -10.81 8.67 18.58
N CYS A 82 -11.31 8.99 17.39
CA CYS A 82 -10.54 8.90 16.15
C CYS A 82 -9.69 10.16 15.98
N ASN A 83 -8.56 10.22 16.69
CA ASN A 83 -7.50 11.16 16.36
C ASN A 83 -6.59 10.50 15.33
N GLY A 84 -6.48 11.14 14.16
CA GLY A 84 -5.67 10.65 13.06
C GLY A 84 -4.19 10.70 13.40
N GLU A 85 -3.60 9.53 13.62
CA GLU A 85 -2.16 9.36 13.58
C GLU A 85 -1.81 8.42 12.41
N TYR A 86 -1.03 8.97 11.49
CA TYR A 86 -0.37 8.24 10.42
C TYR A 86 0.55 7.20 11.04
N HIS A 87 0.07 5.97 11.22
CA HIS A 87 0.94 4.84 11.50
C HIS A 87 1.60 4.41 10.18
N LEU A 88 2.59 5.23 9.77
CA LEU A 88 3.71 4.79 8.95
C LEU A 88 4.23 3.48 9.56
N ASN A 89 4.63 2.52 8.72
CA ASN A 89 5.17 1.20 9.07
C ASN A 89 6.23 1.26 10.21
N GLN A 90 5.80 1.42 11.45
CA GLN A 90 6.62 1.18 12.61
C GLN A 90 6.61 -0.32 12.76
N ILE A 91 7.68 -0.95 12.26
CA ILE A 91 8.09 -2.24 12.79
C ILE A 91 8.10 -2.04 14.31
N PRO A 92 7.27 -2.76 15.07
CA PRO A 92 7.15 -2.49 16.50
C PRO A 92 8.55 -2.62 17.11
N GLU A 93 9.01 -1.60 17.83
CA GLU A 93 10.36 -1.53 18.41
C GLU A 93 10.70 -2.80 19.22
N LYS A 94 9.67 -3.36 19.86
CA LYS A 94 9.71 -4.65 20.57
C LYS A 94 10.14 -5.83 19.69
N LEU A 95 9.74 -5.85 18.42
CA LEU A 95 10.09 -6.90 17.47
C LEU A 95 11.56 -6.79 17.04
N ILE A 96 12.07 -5.57 16.87
CA ILE A 96 13.49 -5.34 16.57
C ILE A 96 14.35 -5.79 17.75
N ALA A 97 14.00 -5.37 18.97
CA ALA A 97 14.70 -5.78 20.19
C ALA A 97 14.70 -7.30 20.39
N GLN A 98 13.56 -7.97 20.13
CA GLN A 98 13.47 -9.42 20.21
C GLN A 98 14.38 -10.12 19.17
N TYR A 99 14.45 -9.60 17.94
CA TYR A 99 15.35 -10.16 16.92
C TYR A 99 16.83 -9.97 17.31
N GLU A 100 17.20 -8.82 17.86
CA GLU A 100 18.57 -8.56 18.33
C GLU A 100 18.97 -9.50 19.46
N GLU A 101 18.09 -9.72 20.45
CA GLU A 101 18.31 -10.67 21.54
C GLU A 101 18.46 -12.10 21.02
N THR A 102 17.61 -12.52 20.09
CA THR A 102 17.67 -13.85 19.48
C THR A 102 18.99 -14.05 18.73
N ILE A 103 19.44 -13.04 17.97
CA ILE A 103 20.70 -13.08 17.23
C ILE A 103 21.89 -13.17 18.19
N ALA A 104 21.86 -12.44 19.32
CA ALA A 104 22.91 -12.49 20.33
C ALA A 104 23.01 -13.90 20.95
N SER A 105 21.88 -14.47 21.37
CA SER A 105 21.83 -15.83 21.93
C SER A 105 22.34 -16.88 20.94
N LEU A 106 21.94 -16.80 19.67
CA LEU A 106 22.41 -17.72 18.64
C LEU A 106 23.92 -17.60 18.39
N LYS A 107 24.48 -16.39 18.43
CA LYS A 107 25.93 -16.18 18.29
C LYS A 107 26.71 -16.79 19.46
N GLU A 108 26.24 -16.63 20.70
CA GLU A 108 26.87 -17.26 21.87
C GLU A 108 26.83 -18.78 21.77
N GLN A 109 25.69 -19.35 21.39
CA GLN A 109 25.55 -20.80 21.19
C GLN A 109 26.54 -21.32 20.13
N ILE A 110 26.73 -20.59 19.03
CA ILE A 110 27.70 -20.94 17.99
C ILE A 110 29.14 -20.91 18.53
N VAL A 111 29.50 -19.95 19.37
CA VAL A 111 30.84 -19.87 19.98
C VAL A 111 31.06 -21.07 20.89
N MET A 112 30.12 -21.35 21.80
CA MET A 112 30.18 -22.53 22.68
C MET A 112 30.31 -23.84 21.89
N LEU A 113 29.48 -24.02 20.85
CA LEU A 113 29.51 -25.22 20.02
C LEU A 113 30.84 -25.36 19.27
N LYS A 114 31.43 -24.26 18.79
CA LYS A 114 32.75 -24.27 18.14
C LYS A 114 33.87 -24.61 19.13
N GLU A 115 33.80 -24.12 20.36
CA GLU A 115 34.76 -24.46 21.42
C GLU A 115 34.66 -25.93 21.84
N MET A 116 33.44 -26.48 21.86
CA MET A 116 33.22 -27.91 22.11
C MET A 116 33.73 -28.80 20.97
N LEU A 117 33.70 -28.32 19.72
CA LEU A 117 34.18 -29.05 18.54
C LEU A 117 35.71 -28.97 18.35
N ASN A 118 36.37 -27.97 18.95
CA ASN A 118 37.83 -27.79 18.92
C ASN A 118 38.57 -28.49 20.08
N LYS A 119 37.88 -29.35 20.84
CA LYS A 119 38.47 -30.33 21.77
C LYS A 119 38.47 -31.72 21.13
#